data_AF-A0A7W8E469-F1
#
_entry.id   AF-A0A7W8E469-F1
#
_cell.length_a   1.000
_cell.length_b   1.000
_cell.length_c   1.000
_cell.angle_alpha   90.00
_cell.angle_beta   90.00
_cell.angle_gamma   90.00
#
_symmetry.space_group_name_H-M   'P 1'
#
loop_
_entity.id
_entity.type
_entity.pdbx_description
1 polymer ?
#
loop_
_entity_poly.entity_id
_entity_poly.type
_entity_poly.pdbx_seq_one_letter_code
_entity_poly.pdbx_strand_id
1 'polypeptide(L)'
;MSSKALFALRNSAALFVALAPSLAGAQQPAQGENPYQQLMKSAAAHAKASHASTIPALSPLDYTVIDGSVPVAALQKLGIKVVPWTTNDPEKMRAVIRTGVDGLISDRPDLLQKVVAEERASSPQMAAKLKDFNVSGHRGGRGLRPENTLPAFESGLDNLIDTIETDTGVTTDRVSMIWHDQFFNPQSCRKADGSPYTMENRIYLRDISSHDAQATLICDKLHHGPNQFPNQVNELALSPVAVAFAAQEHLISPYVPTYAEQLFRFTAFYTDYYRNGTGKTTPRAAERAKAGERVHFNLETKILPDYVPQMDPKLKIPAEMLQNHTVSPQEFVDTLCGAITRNHMEARSDVQSFDFRTLILVEQQFPAIQTFYLTQDSKAFSTELVPAALRQEAAK
;
A
#
# COMPACT_ATOMS: atom_id res chain seq x y z
N MET A 1 -29.49 -82.02 -32.35
CA MET A 1 -28.02 -81.97 -32.16
C MET A 1 -27.52 -80.59 -32.54
N SER A 2 -26.71 -79.97 -31.68
CA SER A 2 -25.97 -78.69 -31.86
C SER A 2 -26.81 -77.39 -31.90
N SER A 3 -27.02 -76.77 -30.73
CA SER A 3 -26.34 -75.54 -30.23
C SER A 3 -27.00 -74.24 -30.72
N LYS A 4 -28.18 -73.88 -30.18
CA LYS A 4 -28.40 -72.99 -29.01
C LYS A 4 -27.77 -71.60 -29.21
N ALA A 5 -28.49 -70.67 -29.85
CA ALA A 5 -29.51 -69.78 -29.26
C ALA A 5 -28.89 -68.65 -28.41
N LEU A 6 -29.20 -67.40 -28.72
CA LEU A 6 -29.90 -66.54 -27.75
C LEU A 6 -30.59 -65.35 -28.42
N PHE A 7 -31.76 -65.07 -27.85
CA PHE A 7 -32.82 -64.16 -28.27
C PHE A 7 -32.57 -62.74 -27.71
N ALA A 8 -32.86 -61.76 -28.55
CA ALA A 8 -33.64 -60.53 -28.31
C ALA A 8 -33.37 -59.53 -27.14
N LEU A 9 -33.38 -58.26 -27.57
CA LEU A 9 -34.06 -57.07 -26.98
C LEU A 9 -33.43 -56.36 -25.75
N ARG A 10 -32.78 -55.19 -25.99
CA ARG A 10 -33.24 -53.81 -25.65
C ARG A 10 -32.08 -52.79 -25.50
N ASN A 11 -32.30 -51.60 -26.08
CA ASN A 11 -31.76 -50.25 -25.84
C ASN A 11 -30.38 -50.03 -25.18
N SER A 12 -29.52 -49.25 -25.85
CA SER A 12 -28.52 -48.29 -25.30
C SER A 12 -27.98 -47.45 -26.47
N ALA A 13 -28.19 -46.14 -26.56
CA ALA A 13 -27.47 -45.05 -25.89
C ALA A 13 -25.96 -45.02 -26.20
N ALA A 14 -25.51 -44.03 -26.98
CA ALA A 14 -24.12 -43.57 -26.99
C ALA A 14 -24.07 -42.11 -27.46
N LEU A 15 -24.03 -41.18 -26.49
CA LEU A 15 -23.71 -39.77 -26.65
C LEU A 15 -22.22 -39.62 -26.32
N PHE A 16 -21.44 -39.04 -27.23
CA PHE A 16 -20.02 -38.75 -27.01
C PHE A 16 -19.86 -37.65 -25.95
N VAL A 17 -19.26 -37.99 -24.80
CA VAL A 17 -18.81 -37.04 -23.79
C VAL A 17 -17.31 -36.81 -23.98
N ALA A 18 -16.96 -35.57 -24.32
CA ALA A 18 -15.59 -35.10 -24.32
C ALA A 18 -15.08 -34.97 -22.87
N LEU A 19 -13.92 -35.56 -22.59
CA LEU A 19 -13.20 -35.42 -21.33
C LEU A 19 -12.61 -34.01 -21.23
N ALA A 20 -13.20 -33.17 -20.37
CA ALA A 20 -12.56 -31.96 -19.87
C ALA A 20 -11.52 -32.34 -18.78
N PRO A 21 -10.37 -31.67 -18.69
CA PRO A 21 -9.46 -31.85 -17.58
C PRO A 21 -10.14 -31.34 -16.30
N SER A 22 -10.17 -32.20 -15.28
CA SER A 22 -10.60 -31.85 -13.94
C SER A 22 -9.76 -30.68 -13.42
N LEU A 23 -10.40 -29.51 -13.28
CA LEU A 23 -9.89 -28.43 -12.44
C LEU A 23 -9.62 -29.02 -11.07
N ALA A 24 -8.35 -28.97 -10.66
CA ALA A 24 -7.92 -29.38 -9.34
C ALA A 24 -8.81 -28.72 -8.28
N GLY A 25 -9.42 -29.53 -7.44
CA GLY A 25 -10.32 -29.07 -6.39
C GLY A 25 -9.61 -28.07 -5.50
N ALA A 26 -10.18 -26.87 -5.39
CA ALA A 26 -9.94 -26.02 -4.24
C ALA A 26 -10.31 -26.85 -2.99
N GLN A 27 -9.33 -27.14 -2.14
CA GLN A 27 -9.60 -27.77 -0.85
C GLN A 27 -10.61 -26.86 -0.13
N GLN A 28 -11.76 -27.43 0.25
CA GLN A 28 -12.68 -26.74 1.15
C GLN A 28 -11.89 -26.34 2.42
N PRO A 29 -12.07 -25.11 2.92
CA PRO A 29 -11.41 -24.66 4.14
C PRO A 29 -11.75 -25.63 5.28
N ALA A 30 -10.74 -26.00 6.06
CA ALA A 30 -10.98 -26.80 7.25
C ALA A 30 -11.87 -25.99 8.20
N GLN A 31 -12.95 -26.61 8.70
CA GLN A 31 -13.80 -25.97 9.72
C GLN A 31 -12.93 -25.48 10.90
N GLY A 32 -13.01 -24.20 11.24
CA GLY A 32 -12.24 -23.59 12.33
C GLY A 32 -10.92 -22.92 11.93
N GLU A 33 -10.63 -22.78 10.63
CA GLU A 33 -9.48 -21.99 10.16
C GLU A 33 -9.65 -20.49 10.41
N ASN A 34 -8.56 -19.81 10.78
CA ASN A 34 -8.58 -18.37 11.05
C ASN A 34 -8.87 -17.56 9.77
N PRO A 35 -9.75 -16.54 9.81
CA PRO A 35 -10.19 -15.82 8.61
C PRO A 35 -9.04 -15.12 7.87
N TYR A 36 -8.01 -14.63 8.55
CA TYR A 36 -6.85 -14.03 7.88
C TYR A 36 -6.00 -15.09 7.16
N GLN A 37 -5.85 -16.29 7.73
CA GLN A 37 -5.15 -17.39 7.06
C GLN A 37 -5.90 -17.83 5.81
N GLN A 38 -7.23 -17.97 5.91
CA GLN A 38 -8.06 -18.36 4.78
C GLN A 38 -7.96 -17.33 3.64
N LEU A 39 -8.10 -16.03 3.95
CA LEU A 39 -7.95 -14.95 2.97
C LEU A 39 -6.59 -15.04 2.27
N MET A 40 -5.51 -15.12 3.04
CA MET A 40 -4.17 -15.06 2.46
C MET A 40 -3.76 -16.35 1.74
N LYS A 41 -4.35 -17.51 2.08
CA LYS A 41 -4.22 -18.72 1.26
C LYS A 41 -4.89 -18.56 -0.09
N SER A 42 -6.10 -17.99 -0.13
CA SER A 42 -6.79 -17.69 -1.39
C SER A 42 -6.00 -16.68 -2.23
N ALA A 43 -5.47 -15.62 -1.60
CA ALA A 43 -4.62 -14.63 -2.27
C ALA A 43 -3.35 -15.28 -2.85
N ALA A 44 -2.61 -16.05 -2.05
CA ALA A 44 -1.41 -16.75 -2.51
C ALA A 44 -1.71 -17.78 -3.62
N ALA A 45 -2.85 -18.46 -3.58
CA ALA A 45 -3.29 -19.37 -4.64
C ALA A 45 -3.62 -18.62 -5.93
N HIS A 46 -4.30 -17.47 -5.84
CA HIS A 46 -4.61 -16.62 -6.98
C HIS A 46 -3.32 -16.05 -7.61
N ALA A 47 -2.42 -15.49 -6.80
CA ALA A 47 -1.13 -14.97 -7.27
C ALA A 47 -0.31 -16.06 -7.98
N LYS A 48 -0.25 -17.26 -7.41
CA LYS A 48 0.43 -18.41 -8.02
C LYS A 48 -0.21 -18.83 -9.36
N ALA A 49 -1.54 -18.88 -9.42
CA ALA A 49 -2.26 -19.18 -10.66
C ALA A 49 -2.05 -18.11 -11.74
N SER A 50 -1.77 -16.89 -11.32
CA SER A 50 -1.44 -15.73 -12.17
C SER A 50 0.05 -15.64 -12.53
N HIS A 51 0.86 -16.63 -12.14
CA HIS A 51 2.31 -16.64 -12.36
C HIS A 51 3.09 -15.50 -11.67
N ALA A 52 2.57 -14.95 -10.57
CA ALA A 52 3.28 -13.98 -9.75
C ALA A 52 4.61 -14.56 -9.22
N SER A 53 5.68 -13.76 -9.27
CA SER A 53 7.00 -14.15 -8.76
C SER A 53 7.17 -13.93 -7.25
N THR A 54 6.16 -13.35 -6.60
CA THR A 54 6.17 -12.98 -5.18
C THR A 54 4.91 -13.49 -4.47
N ILE A 55 5.04 -13.79 -3.18
CA ILE A 55 3.90 -14.15 -2.33
C ILE A 55 3.25 -12.87 -1.80
N PRO A 56 1.92 -12.70 -1.88
CA PRO A 56 1.24 -11.55 -1.29
C PRO A 56 1.51 -11.42 0.22
N ALA A 57 1.67 -10.19 0.69
CA ALA A 57 1.81 -9.85 2.11
C ALA A 57 0.48 -9.40 2.72
N LEU A 58 0.36 -9.50 4.03
CA LEU A 58 -0.77 -8.99 4.80
C LEU A 58 -0.38 -7.68 5.50
N SER A 59 -1.23 -6.66 5.37
CA SER A 59 -1.07 -5.37 6.07
C SER A 59 -2.30 -5.07 6.92
N PRO A 60 -2.36 -5.57 8.18
CA PRO A 60 -3.55 -5.45 9.02
C PRO A 60 -3.50 -4.24 9.96
N LEU A 61 -4.66 -3.90 10.55
CA LEU A 61 -4.69 -2.96 11.68
C LEU A 61 -3.85 -3.47 12.86
N ASP A 62 -3.06 -2.60 13.45
CA ASP A 62 -2.11 -2.94 14.52
C ASP A 62 -2.73 -3.61 15.75
N TYR A 63 -3.97 -3.31 16.12
CA TYR A 63 -4.60 -3.95 17.28
C TYR A 63 -4.95 -5.42 17.01
N THR A 64 -5.20 -5.79 15.75
CA THR A 64 -5.57 -7.16 15.38
C THR A 64 -4.39 -8.14 15.48
N VAL A 65 -3.16 -7.64 15.45
CA VAL A 65 -1.98 -8.46 15.78
C VAL A 65 -1.74 -8.52 17.28
N ILE A 66 -2.07 -7.47 18.04
CA ILE A 66 -1.92 -7.43 19.50
C ILE A 66 -2.93 -8.36 20.19
N ASP A 67 -4.19 -8.36 19.74
CA ASP A 67 -5.26 -9.18 20.32
C ASP A 67 -5.22 -10.65 19.86
N GLY A 68 -4.31 -10.98 18.93
CA GLY A 68 -4.13 -12.34 18.40
C GLY A 68 -5.12 -12.73 17.30
N SER A 69 -6.00 -11.84 16.85
CA SER A 69 -6.92 -12.09 15.74
C SER A 69 -6.18 -12.44 14.45
N VAL A 70 -5.07 -11.76 14.18
CA VAL A 70 -4.13 -12.08 13.09
C VAL A 70 -3.07 -13.06 13.60
N PRO A 71 -3.04 -14.30 13.09
CA PRO A 71 -2.13 -15.33 13.58
C PRO A 71 -0.77 -15.23 12.88
N VAL A 72 0.05 -14.24 13.28
CA VAL A 72 1.34 -13.88 12.66
C VAL A 72 2.22 -15.10 12.36
N ALA A 73 2.51 -15.93 13.36
CA ALA A 73 3.38 -17.09 13.20
C ALA A 73 2.81 -18.15 12.24
N ALA A 74 1.49 -18.25 12.10
CA ALA A 74 0.87 -19.20 11.17
C ALA A 74 0.93 -18.68 9.73
N LEU A 75 0.76 -17.37 9.52
CA LEU A 75 0.93 -16.73 8.21
C LEU A 75 2.39 -16.82 7.73
N GLN A 76 3.35 -16.59 8.62
CA GLN A 76 4.77 -16.69 8.29
C GLN A 76 5.20 -18.11 7.91
N LYS A 77 4.58 -19.16 8.47
CA LYS A 77 4.79 -20.56 8.03
C LYS A 77 4.34 -20.80 6.59
N LEU A 78 3.46 -19.96 6.05
CA LEU A 78 3.03 -19.97 4.64
C LEU A 78 3.89 -19.06 3.76
N GLY A 79 4.92 -18.41 4.31
CA GLY A 79 5.75 -17.42 3.61
C GLY A 79 5.11 -16.03 3.49
N ILE A 80 3.97 -15.79 4.14
CA ILE A 80 3.26 -14.50 4.11
C ILE A 80 3.86 -13.58 5.17
N LYS A 81 4.38 -12.44 4.73
CA LYS A 81 4.83 -11.36 5.61
C LYS A 81 3.64 -10.62 6.21
N VAL A 82 3.79 -10.13 7.44
CA VAL A 82 2.78 -9.33 8.14
C VAL A 82 3.38 -7.98 8.53
N VAL A 83 2.83 -6.89 7.99
CA VAL A 83 3.31 -5.52 8.23
C VAL A 83 2.14 -4.63 8.62
N PRO A 84 1.81 -4.49 9.92
CA PRO A 84 0.66 -3.71 10.36
C PRO A 84 0.82 -2.19 10.19
N TRP A 85 -0.33 -1.52 10.17
CA TRP A 85 -0.47 -0.06 10.10
C TRP A 85 -1.55 0.42 11.11
N THR A 86 -1.57 1.68 11.53
CA THR A 86 -0.43 2.60 11.64
C THR A 86 -0.20 2.86 13.13
N THR A 87 1.01 2.62 13.64
CA THR A 87 1.31 2.75 15.07
C THR A 87 2.28 3.90 15.32
N ASN A 88 1.92 4.83 16.20
CA ASN A 88 2.70 6.05 16.48
C ASN A 88 3.16 6.18 17.94
N ASP A 89 2.56 5.39 18.84
CA ASP A 89 2.92 5.37 20.27
C ASP A 89 4.06 4.37 20.52
N PRO A 90 5.17 4.76 21.17
CA PRO A 90 6.32 3.87 21.41
C PRO A 90 6.00 2.60 22.20
N GLU A 91 5.09 2.64 23.19
CA GLU A 91 4.73 1.45 23.96
C GLU A 91 3.94 0.47 23.09
N LYS A 92 2.97 0.98 22.31
CA LYS A 92 2.24 0.18 21.33
C LYS A 92 3.16 -0.37 20.24
N MET A 93 4.14 0.40 19.75
CA MET A 93 5.15 -0.09 18.80
C MET A 93 5.88 -1.32 19.35
N ARG A 94 6.36 -1.26 20.61
CA ARG A 94 7.01 -2.42 21.26
C ARG A 94 6.06 -3.62 21.37
N ALA A 95 4.81 -3.38 21.75
CA ALA A 95 3.80 -4.44 21.83
C ALA A 95 3.61 -5.14 20.48
N VAL A 96 3.44 -4.37 19.39
CA VAL A 96 3.31 -4.88 18.03
C VAL A 96 4.56 -5.64 17.60
N ILE A 97 5.76 -5.06 17.75
CA ILE A 97 7.04 -5.70 17.38
C ILE A 97 7.20 -7.07 18.06
N ARG A 98 6.82 -7.17 19.34
CA ARG A 98 6.95 -8.42 20.12
C ARG A 98 6.02 -9.53 19.65
N THR A 99 4.90 -9.22 18.98
CA THR A 99 4.05 -10.24 18.32
C THR A 99 4.80 -10.99 17.21
N GLY A 100 5.86 -10.38 16.66
CA GLY A 100 6.73 -10.97 15.65
C GLY A 100 6.37 -10.66 14.21
N VAL A 101 5.66 -9.56 13.98
CA VAL A 101 5.46 -9.00 12.64
C VAL A 101 6.79 -8.71 11.93
N ASP A 102 6.76 -8.70 10.60
CA ASP A 102 7.92 -8.52 9.72
C ASP A 102 8.31 -7.05 9.54
N GLY A 103 7.43 -6.12 9.90
CA GLY A 103 7.65 -4.68 9.82
C GLY A 103 6.57 -3.89 10.53
N LEU A 104 6.66 -2.57 10.47
CA LEU A 104 5.64 -1.67 11.02
C LEU A 104 5.58 -0.37 10.21
N ILE A 105 4.36 0.06 9.88
CA ILE A 105 4.08 1.35 9.23
C ILE A 105 3.78 2.40 10.32
N SER A 106 4.46 3.55 10.26
CA SER A 106 4.33 4.61 11.27
C SER A 106 4.37 6.00 10.65
N ASP A 107 3.57 6.92 11.18
CA ASP A 107 3.69 8.36 10.92
C ASP A 107 4.95 8.97 11.56
N ARG A 108 5.56 8.24 12.51
CA ARG A 108 6.70 8.67 13.33
C ARG A 108 7.89 7.75 13.11
N PRO A 109 8.50 7.77 11.91
CA PRO A 109 9.67 6.93 11.62
C PRO A 109 10.86 7.22 12.56
N ASP A 110 10.96 8.46 13.06
CA ASP A 110 11.94 8.85 14.09
C ASP A 110 11.78 8.05 15.39
N LEU A 111 10.55 7.87 15.86
CA LEU A 111 10.26 7.07 17.06
C LEU A 111 10.38 5.58 16.77
N LEU A 112 9.90 5.13 15.61
CA LEU A 112 9.95 3.72 15.25
C LEU A 112 11.39 3.20 15.17
N GLN A 113 12.31 3.94 14.54
CA GLN A 113 13.73 3.56 14.49
C GLN A 113 14.33 3.45 15.88
N LYS A 114 14.02 4.41 16.76
CA LYS A 114 14.49 4.39 18.15
C LYS A 114 13.98 3.14 18.87
N VAL A 115 12.69 2.83 18.75
CA VAL A 115 12.08 1.65 19.37
C VAL A 115 12.69 0.36 18.82
N VAL A 116 12.88 0.24 17.50
CA VAL A 116 13.51 -0.94 16.89
C VAL A 116 14.95 -1.12 17.37
N ALA A 117 15.72 -0.03 17.51
CA ALA A 117 17.07 -0.08 18.04
C ALA A 117 17.10 -0.54 19.51
N GLU A 118 16.19 -0.03 20.35
CA GLU A 118 16.05 -0.45 21.75
C GLU A 118 15.64 -1.93 21.87
N GLU A 119 14.66 -2.38 21.07
CA GLU A 119 14.24 -3.78 21.05
C GLU A 119 15.36 -4.70 20.55
N ARG A 120 16.13 -4.30 19.52
CA ARG A 120 17.32 -5.04 19.07
C ARG A 120 18.37 -5.18 20.18
N ALA A 121 18.58 -4.13 20.98
CA ALA A 121 19.55 -4.13 22.07
C ALA A 121 19.08 -4.92 23.30
N SER A 122 17.78 -5.21 23.42
CA SER A 122 17.19 -5.87 24.60
C SER A 122 17.66 -7.32 24.82
N SER A 123 17.99 -8.05 23.74
CA SER A 123 18.51 -9.41 23.80
C SER A 123 19.08 -9.89 22.46
N PRO A 124 20.00 -10.88 22.44
CA PRO A 124 20.46 -11.50 21.19
C PRO A 124 19.34 -12.10 20.34
N GLN A 125 18.28 -12.63 20.98
CA GLN A 125 17.12 -13.19 20.28
C GLN A 125 16.34 -12.10 19.53
N MET A 126 16.13 -10.94 20.16
CA MET A 126 15.48 -9.80 19.50
C MET A 126 16.36 -9.20 18.41
N ALA A 127 17.68 -9.12 18.62
CA ALA A 127 18.61 -8.70 17.57
C ALA A 127 18.49 -9.58 16.31
N ALA A 128 18.43 -10.91 16.48
CA ALA A 128 18.25 -11.85 15.38
C ALA A 128 16.87 -11.71 14.71
N LYS A 129 15.80 -11.61 15.51
CA LYS A 129 14.42 -11.47 15.02
C LYS A 129 14.20 -10.18 14.23
N LEU A 130 14.85 -9.09 14.64
CA LEU A 130 14.69 -7.78 14.03
C LEU A 130 15.76 -7.45 12.99
N LYS A 131 16.60 -8.41 12.60
CA LYS A 131 17.67 -8.18 11.62
C LYS A 131 17.15 -7.59 10.32
N ASP A 132 16.04 -8.14 9.81
CA ASP A 132 15.40 -7.77 8.54
C ASP A 132 14.05 -7.08 8.76
N PHE A 133 13.81 -6.52 9.95
CA PHE A 133 12.57 -5.83 10.30
C PHE A 133 12.39 -4.57 9.44
N ASN A 134 11.24 -4.46 8.77
CA ASN A 134 10.95 -3.35 7.88
C ASN A 134 10.38 -2.13 8.63
N VAL A 135 11.12 -1.03 8.63
CA VAL A 135 10.65 0.27 9.12
C VAL A 135 10.04 1.05 7.97
N SER A 136 8.72 1.27 8.01
CA SER A 136 8.00 1.96 6.95
C SER A 136 7.48 3.32 7.39
N GLY A 137 7.86 4.36 6.64
CA GLY A 137 7.41 5.73 6.85
C GLY A 137 6.07 5.98 6.16
N HIS A 138 4.99 6.07 6.95
CA HIS A 138 3.64 6.32 6.45
C HIS A 138 3.53 7.71 5.83
N ARG A 139 3.17 7.76 4.54
CA ARG A 139 3.19 8.97 3.70
C ARG A 139 4.53 9.71 3.76
N GLY A 140 5.63 8.95 3.81
CA GLY A 140 7.00 9.41 4.04
C GLY A 140 7.37 9.69 5.50
N GLY A 141 6.42 10.13 6.31
CA GLY A 141 6.64 10.55 7.70
C GLY A 141 5.68 11.67 8.10
N ARG A 142 4.38 11.46 7.88
CA ARG A 142 3.32 12.46 8.11
C ARG A 142 3.37 13.11 9.49
N GLY A 143 3.84 12.41 10.52
CA GLY A 143 3.96 12.97 11.87
C GLY A 143 5.07 14.01 12.03
N LEU A 144 5.94 14.18 11.02
CA LEU A 144 7.10 15.08 11.02
C LEU A 144 6.96 16.21 10.00
N ARG A 145 6.37 15.95 8.84
CA ARG A 145 6.22 16.89 7.72
C ARG A 145 4.83 16.75 7.07
N PRO A 146 4.36 17.73 6.26
CA PRO A 146 3.14 17.58 5.47
C PRO A 146 3.19 16.30 4.64
N GLU A 147 2.19 15.43 4.81
CA GLU A 147 2.15 14.09 4.21
C GLU A 147 2.31 14.09 2.68
N ASN A 148 2.83 12.98 2.14
CA ASN A 148 2.83 12.73 0.69
C ASN A 148 3.50 13.84 -0.13
N THR A 149 4.45 14.57 0.48
CA THR A 149 5.22 15.65 -0.15
C THR A 149 6.70 15.30 -0.22
N LEU A 150 7.45 15.93 -1.13
CA LEU A 150 8.90 15.73 -1.23
C LEU A 150 9.61 15.98 0.11
N PRO A 151 9.27 17.02 0.91
CA PRO A 151 9.79 17.19 2.26
C PRO A 151 9.49 16.03 3.23
N ALA A 152 8.31 15.41 3.16
CA ALA A 152 8.01 14.24 3.99
C ALA A 152 8.81 13.01 3.58
N PHE A 153 8.98 12.78 2.28
CA PHE A 153 9.82 11.70 1.78
C PHE A 153 11.29 11.90 2.15
N GLU A 154 11.81 13.13 2.06
CA GLU A 154 13.15 13.47 2.57
C GLU A 154 13.27 13.19 4.06
N SER A 155 12.29 13.63 4.86
CA SER A 155 12.28 13.38 6.31
C SER A 155 12.27 11.89 6.64
N GLY A 156 11.54 11.07 5.87
CA GLY A 156 11.55 9.63 6.01
C GLY A 156 12.93 9.03 5.74
N LEU A 157 13.54 9.38 4.61
CA LEU A 157 14.87 8.91 4.21
C LEU A 157 15.97 9.38 5.18
N ASP A 158 15.85 10.59 5.73
CA ASP A 158 16.74 11.12 6.75
C ASP A 158 16.66 10.31 8.07
N ASN A 159 15.52 9.69 8.33
CA ASN A 159 15.30 8.72 9.40
C ASN A 159 15.58 7.27 8.98
N LEU A 160 16.24 7.05 7.83
CA LEU A 160 16.69 5.74 7.36
C LEU A 160 15.58 4.67 7.26
N ILE A 161 14.35 5.06 6.93
CA ILE A 161 13.28 4.08 6.68
C ILE A 161 13.68 3.10 5.57
N ASP A 162 13.21 1.86 5.70
CA ASP A 162 13.39 0.82 4.68
C ASP A 162 12.37 0.99 3.54
N THR A 163 11.18 1.49 3.85
CA THR A 163 10.07 1.66 2.91
C THR A 163 9.46 3.05 3.03
N ILE A 164 9.28 3.73 1.91
CA ILE A 164 8.34 4.85 1.79
C ILE A 164 6.97 4.24 1.49
N GLU A 165 6.07 4.33 2.46
CA GLU A 165 4.67 4.06 2.23
C GLU A 165 3.99 5.35 1.78
N THR A 166 3.12 5.26 0.77
CA THR A 166 2.41 6.41 0.23
C THR A 166 1.15 5.97 -0.53
N ASP A 167 0.33 6.95 -0.84
CA ASP A 167 -0.97 6.77 -1.46
C ASP A 167 -0.94 7.26 -2.90
N THR A 168 -1.74 6.67 -3.79
CA THR A 168 -1.82 7.09 -5.18
C THR A 168 -3.26 7.27 -5.65
N GLY A 169 -3.45 8.03 -6.72
CA GLY A 169 -4.66 8.20 -7.52
C GLY A 169 -4.30 8.44 -8.99
N VAL A 170 -5.29 8.75 -9.83
CA VAL A 170 -5.08 8.92 -11.29
C VAL A 170 -5.64 10.25 -11.78
N THR A 171 -4.82 10.97 -12.54
CA THR A 171 -5.15 12.25 -13.19
C THR A 171 -5.67 12.07 -14.62
N THR A 172 -6.21 13.14 -15.22
CA THR A 172 -6.78 13.10 -16.58
C THR A 172 -5.76 12.73 -17.67
N ASP A 173 -4.47 13.00 -17.42
CA ASP A 173 -3.33 12.66 -18.27
C ASP A 173 -2.71 11.29 -17.93
N ARG A 174 -3.41 10.45 -17.14
CA ARG A 174 -3.01 9.10 -16.74
C ARG A 174 -1.65 9.04 -16.03
N VAL A 175 -1.45 9.97 -15.10
CA VAL A 175 -0.32 9.96 -14.18
C VAL A 175 -0.78 9.45 -12.82
N SER A 176 0.03 8.59 -12.20
CA SER A 176 -0.21 8.08 -10.86
C SER A 176 0.19 9.13 -9.82
N MET A 177 -0.73 10.06 -9.56
CA MET A 177 -0.55 11.15 -8.62
C MET A 177 -0.52 10.63 -7.19
N ILE A 178 0.44 11.08 -6.38
CA ILE A 178 0.56 10.68 -4.99
C ILE A 178 -0.42 11.52 -4.16
N TRP A 179 -1.45 10.89 -3.63
CA TRP A 179 -2.45 11.54 -2.78
C TRP A 179 -3.33 10.53 -2.03
N HIS A 180 -3.73 10.87 -0.80
CA HIS A 180 -4.51 9.97 0.07
C HIS A 180 -6.00 9.89 -0.27
N ASP A 181 -6.61 11.04 -0.58
CA ASP A 181 -8.04 11.13 -0.82
C ASP A 181 -8.33 11.07 -2.34
N GLN A 182 -9.59 10.89 -2.73
CA GLN A 182 -9.98 11.01 -4.16
C GLN A 182 -9.89 12.45 -4.71
N PHE A 183 -9.65 13.44 -3.84
CA PHE A 183 -9.50 14.87 -4.16
C PHE A 183 -8.37 15.52 -3.36
N PHE A 184 -7.80 16.61 -3.89
CA PHE A 184 -6.81 17.40 -3.16
C PHE A 184 -7.44 18.08 -1.95
N ASN A 185 -7.11 17.63 -0.75
CA ASN A 185 -7.78 18.06 0.46
C ASN A 185 -7.47 19.55 0.77
N PRO A 186 -8.47 20.44 0.88
CA PRO A 186 -8.26 21.86 1.19
C PRO A 186 -7.65 22.13 2.57
N GLN A 187 -7.68 21.17 3.49
CA GLN A 187 -6.97 21.27 4.76
C GLN A 187 -5.47 21.02 4.61
N SER A 188 -5.05 20.37 3.52
CA SER A 188 -3.64 20.09 3.18
C SER A 188 -3.10 21.04 2.11
N CYS A 189 -3.93 21.45 1.16
CA CYS A 189 -3.54 22.29 0.03
C CYS A 189 -4.18 23.67 0.01
N ARG A 190 -3.52 24.59 -0.70
CA ARG A 190 -4.02 25.90 -1.11
C ARG A 190 -3.76 26.09 -2.60
N LYS A 191 -4.49 27.02 -3.20
CA LYS A 191 -4.21 27.47 -4.57
C LYS A 191 -2.95 28.34 -4.58
N ALA A 192 -2.13 28.16 -5.60
CA ALA A 192 -0.88 28.90 -5.78
C ALA A 192 -1.11 30.41 -5.99
N ASP A 193 -2.23 30.77 -6.63
CA ASP A 193 -2.65 32.17 -6.87
C ASP A 193 -3.29 32.84 -5.64
N GLY A 194 -3.45 32.11 -4.53
CA GLY A 194 -4.07 32.61 -3.29
C GLY A 194 -5.60 32.64 -3.30
N SER A 195 -6.25 32.16 -4.36
CA SER A 195 -7.72 32.06 -4.41
C SER A 195 -8.27 31.09 -3.34
N PRO A 196 -9.50 31.31 -2.84
CA PRO A 196 -10.09 30.42 -1.85
C PRO A 196 -10.20 28.97 -2.33
N TYR A 197 -9.74 28.03 -1.50
CA TYR A 197 -9.85 26.59 -1.74
C TYR A 197 -10.52 25.93 -0.54
N THR A 198 -11.68 25.32 -0.76
CA THR A 198 -12.61 24.80 0.24
C THR A 198 -13.14 23.43 -0.19
N MET A 199 -13.91 22.77 0.69
CA MET A 199 -14.49 21.48 0.36
C MET A 199 -15.49 21.58 -0.79
N GLU A 200 -16.21 22.69 -0.91
CA GLU A 200 -17.22 22.92 -1.96
C GLU A 200 -16.59 23.04 -3.36
N ASN A 201 -15.37 23.57 -3.46
CA ASN A 201 -14.66 23.72 -4.74
C ASN A 201 -13.43 22.81 -4.85
N ARG A 202 -13.40 21.72 -4.08
CA ARG A 202 -12.36 20.69 -4.11
C ARG A 202 -12.18 20.12 -5.52
N ILE A 203 -10.94 19.77 -5.85
CA ILE A 203 -10.57 19.19 -7.14
C ILE A 203 -10.29 17.71 -6.97
N TYR A 204 -11.07 16.87 -7.66
CA TYR A 204 -10.81 15.44 -7.73
C TYR A 204 -9.60 15.16 -8.61
N LEU A 205 -8.83 14.13 -8.26
CA LEU A 205 -7.65 13.75 -9.01
C LEU A 205 -8.02 13.45 -10.48
N ARG A 206 -9.12 12.72 -10.70
CA ARG A 206 -9.59 12.35 -12.04
C ARG A 206 -10.07 13.52 -12.91
N ASP A 207 -10.21 14.72 -12.35
CA ASP A 207 -10.77 15.91 -13.02
C ASP A 207 -9.69 16.97 -13.34
N ILE A 208 -8.41 16.69 -13.06
CA ILE A 208 -7.28 17.59 -13.33
C ILE A 208 -6.08 16.82 -13.91
N SER A 209 -5.27 17.49 -14.75
CA SER A 209 -4.00 16.92 -15.22
C SER A 209 -2.92 17.01 -14.14
N SER A 210 -1.90 16.16 -14.22
CA SER A 210 -0.76 16.25 -13.30
C SER A 210 -0.02 17.58 -13.41
N HIS A 211 0.13 18.09 -14.63
CA HIS A 211 0.72 19.40 -14.91
C HIS A 211 -0.04 20.53 -14.21
N ASP A 212 -1.37 20.60 -14.36
CA ASP A 212 -2.17 21.67 -13.78
C ASP A 212 -2.27 21.55 -12.25
N ALA A 213 -2.26 20.32 -11.72
CA ALA A 213 -2.17 20.10 -10.29
C ALA A 213 -0.87 20.70 -9.74
N GLN A 214 0.28 20.45 -10.38
CA GLN A 214 1.57 21.03 -9.99
C GLN A 214 1.66 22.54 -10.19
N ALA A 215 1.03 23.07 -11.23
CA ALA A 215 1.04 24.50 -11.52
C ALA A 215 0.10 25.32 -10.62
N THR A 216 -0.94 24.70 -10.04
CA THR A 216 -2.01 25.44 -9.36
C THR A 216 -2.17 25.13 -7.87
N LEU A 217 -1.58 24.06 -7.35
CA LEU A 217 -1.73 23.65 -5.95
C LEU A 217 -0.39 23.62 -5.21
N ILE A 218 -0.43 24.06 -3.96
CA ILE A 218 0.67 23.93 -3.00
C ILE A 218 0.11 23.28 -1.73
N CYS A 219 0.64 22.12 -1.37
CA CYS A 219 0.16 21.25 -0.29
C CYS A 219 1.05 21.33 0.95
N ASP A 220 1.15 22.54 1.50
CA ASP A 220 2.08 22.93 2.55
C ASP A 220 1.41 23.10 3.93
N LYS A 221 0.11 22.84 4.05
CA LYS A 221 -0.61 22.99 5.32
C LYS A 221 -0.36 21.82 6.26
N LEU A 222 -0.30 22.12 7.55
CA LEU A 222 -0.18 21.14 8.63
C LEU A 222 -1.57 20.57 8.98
N HIS A 223 -2.22 19.88 8.05
CA HIS A 223 -3.58 19.32 8.27
C HIS A 223 -3.66 18.47 9.55
N HIS A 224 -2.64 17.67 9.82
CA HIS A 224 -2.58 16.79 10.99
C HIS A 224 -1.89 17.44 12.21
N GLY A 225 -1.21 18.57 12.04
CA GLY A 225 -0.64 19.36 13.15
C GLY A 225 -1.56 20.49 13.60
N PRO A 226 -1.49 20.97 14.86
CA PRO A 226 -0.77 20.43 16.02
C PRO A 226 -1.59 19.40 16.82
N ASN A 227 -2.87 19.19 16.48
CA ASN A 227 -3.80 18.41 17.30
C ASN A 227 -3.50 16.91 17.30
N GLN A 228 -3.09 16.34 16.16
CA GLN A 228 -2.70 14.94 16.05
C GLN A 228 -1.17 14.78 16.14
N PHE A 229 -0.41 15.69 15.53
CA PHE A 229 1.05 15.71 15.58
C PHE A 229 1.58 17.09 15.98
N PRO A 230 1.81 17.35 17.28
CA PRO A 230 2.26 18.67 17.75
C PRO A 230 3.66 19.07 17.25
N ASN A 231 4.45 18.09 16.79
CA ASN A 231 5.81 18.30 16.26
C ASN A 231 5.88 18.28 14.72
N GLN A 232 4.73 18.21 14.03
CA GLN A 232 4.73 18.32 12.57
C GLN A 232 5.08 19.76 12.19
N VAL A 233 6.08 19.93 11.32
CA VAL A 233 6.53 21.26 10.89
C VAL A 233 6.58 21.37 9.37
N ASN A 234 6.42 22.60 8.89
CA ASN A 234 6.63 22.98 7.49
C ASN A 234 7.77 24.01 7.46
N GLU A 235 9.00 23.52 7.42
CA GLU A 235 10.21 24.33 7.40
C GLU A 235 11.17 23.82 6.32
N LEU A 236 11.28 24.56 5.21
CA LEU A 236 12.10 24.16 4.06
C LEU A 236 13.60 24.03 4.37
N ALA A 237 14.09 24.73 5.40
CA ALA A 237 15.47 24.59 5.86
C ALA A 237 15.79 23.16 6.35
N LEU A 238 14.77 22.39 6.72
CA LEU A 238 14.90 20.99 7.13
C LEU A 238 14.70 20.01 5.96
N SER A 239 14.52 20.51 4.73
CA SER A 239 14.35 19.68 3.52
C SER A 239 15.15 20.23 2.33
N PRO A 240 16.49 20.39 2.47
CA PRO A 240 17.34 20.94 1.43
C PRO A 240 17.33 20.11 0.13
N VAL A 241 17.15 18.79 0.21
CA VAL A 241 17.14 17.93 -0.99
C VAL A 241 15.86 18.16 -1.80
N ALA A 242 14.70 18.24 -1.13
CA ALA A 242 13.42 18.54 -1.75
C ALA A 242 13.44 19.92 -2.41
N VAL A 243 14.04 20.93 -1.77
CA VAL A 243 14.22 22.26 -2.35
C VAL A 243 15.11 22.21 -3.60
N ALA A 244 16.25 21.53 -3.52
CA ALA A 244 17.17 21.40 -4.66
C ALA A 244 16.54 20.63 -5.83
N PHE A 245 15.81 19.55 -5.55
CA PHE A 245 15.09 18.78 -6.56
C PHE A 245 13.96 19.59 -7.20
N ALA A 246 13.17 20.31 -6.41
CA ALA A 246 12.10 21.18 -6.92
C ALA A 246 12.67 22.27 -7.85
N ALA A 247 13.84 22.83 -7.51
CA ALA A 247 14.52 23.77 -8.40
C ALA A 247 14.99 23.11 -9.70
N GLN A 248 15.53 21.89 -9.64
CA GLN A 248 15.96 21.13 -10.82
C GLN A 248 14.78 20.79 -11.75
N GLU A 249 13.63 20.44 -11.19
CA GLU A 249 12.42 20.09 -11.95
C GLU A 249 11.53 21.31 -12.25
N HIS A 250 12.01 22.53 -11.95
CA HIS A 250 11.30 23.79 -12.19
C HIS A 250 9.89 23.85 -11.56
N LEU A 251 9.72 23.23 -10.38
CA LEU A 251 8.45 23.24 -9.65
C LEU A 251 8.26 24.60 -8.95
N ILE A 252 7.00 25.07 -8.89
CA ILE A 252 6.68 26.33 -8.20
C ILE A 252 6.89 26.25 -6.68
N SER A 253 6.98 25.04 -6.13
CA SER A 253 7.18 24.74 -4.72
C SER A 253 7.59 23.26 -4.55
N PRO A 254 8.39 22.88 -3.53
CA PRO A 254 8.62 21.48 -3.19
C PRO A 254 7.38 20.79 -2.59
N TYR A 255 6.30 21.54 -2.31
CA TYR A 255 5.02 21.04 -1.81
C TYR A 255 3.95 20.91 -2.91
N VAL A 256 4.31 21.01 -4.20
CA VAL A 256 3.34 20.68 -5.26
C VAL A 256 2.92 19.21 -5.14
N PRO A 257 1.70 18.84 -5.57
CA PRO A 257 1.32 17.44 -5.75
C PRO A 257 2.39 16.68 -6.54
N THR A 258 2.97 15.64 -5.94
CA THR A 258 3.99 14.79 -6.59
C THR A 258 3.34 13.52 -7.11
N TYR A 259 4.04 12.75 -7.95
CA TYR A 259 3.54 11.50 -8.52
C TYR A 259 4.60 10.40 -8.45
N ALA A 260 4.20 9.14 -8.64
CA ALA A 260 5.06 7.96 -8.41
C ALA A 260 6.40 8.04 -9.16
N GLU A 261 6.38 8.37 -10.45
CA GLU A 261 7.61 8.47 -11.27
C GLU A 261 8.52 9.63 -10.79
N GLN A 262 7.94 10.73 -10.32
CA GLN A 262 8.71 11.83 -9.73
C GLN A 262 9.32 11.43 -8.38
N LEU A 263 8.63 10.63 -7.57
CA LEU A 263 9.18 10.08 -6.33
C LEU A 263 10.39 9.16 -6.62
N PHE A 264 10.33 8.32 -7.66
CA PHE A 264 11.48 7.49 -8.06
C PHE A 264 12.69 8.36 -8.41
N ARG A 265 12.50 9.40 -9.24
CA ARG A 265 13.57 10.37 -9.57
C ARG A 265 14.07 11.11 -8.34
N PHE A 266 13.18 11.51 -7.44
CA PHE A 266 13.54 12.18 -6.19
C PHE A 266 14.47 11.31 -5.32
N THR A 267 14.18 10.02 -5.16
CA THR A 267 15.05 9.14 -4.36
C THR A 267 16.43 8.92 -4.99
N ALA A 268 16.51 8.84 -6.33
CA ALA A 268 17.79 8.80 -7.04
C ALA A 268 18.58 10.11 -6.85
N PHE A 269 17.89 11.25 -6.97
CA PHE A 269 18.48 12.57 -6.70
C PHE A 269 18.95 12.70 -5.25
N TYR A 270 18.18 12.22 -4.27
CA TYR A 270 18.55 12.20 -2.86
C TYR A 270 19.82 11.38 -2.62
N THR A 271 19.95 10.21 -3.25
CA THR A 271 21.18 9.42 -3.19
C THR A 271 22.37 10.20 -3.74
N ASP A 272 22.24 10.80 -4.92
CA ASP A 272 23.33 11.54 -5.55
C ASP A 272 23.71 12.80 -4.76
N TYR A 273 22.72 13.51 -4.20
CA TYR A 273 22.90 14.68 -3.36
C TYR A 273 23.87 14.42 -2.19
N TYR A 274 23.71 13.27 -1.52
CA TYR A 274 24.57 12.87 -0.40
C TYR A 274 25.83 12.09 -0.82
N ARG A 275 25.88 11.53 -2.02
CA ARG A 275 27.06 10.80 -2.51
C ARG A 275 28.07 11.71 -3.20
N ASN A 276 27.58 12.61 -4.04
CA ASN A 276 28.37 13.40 -4.98
C ASN A 276 28.04 14.90 -4.92
N GLY A 277 26.83 15.26 -4.46
CA GLY A 277 26.35 16.64 -4.42
C GLY A 277 26.75 17.42 -3.15
N THR A 278 26.01 18.50 -2.91
CA THR A 278 26.26 19.46 -1.81
C THR A 278 26.08 18.84 -0.43
N GLY A 279 25.35 17.73 -0.30
CA GLY A 279 25.16 17.00 0.94
C GLY A 279 26.34 16.10 1.34
N LYS A 280 27.31 15.87 0.47
CA LYS A 280 28.35 14.84 0.63
C LYS A 280 29.18 14.94 1.92
N THR A 281 29.38 16.15 2.42
CA THR A 281 30.19 16.41 3.63
C THR A 281 29.34 16.60 4.89
N THR A 282 28.02 16.50 4.79
CA THR A 282 27.13 16.60 5.95
C THR A 282 27.23 15.36 6.84
N PRO A 283 26.93 15.47 8.15
CA PRO A 283 26.85 14.31 9.03
C PRO A 283 25.91 13.24 8.45
N ARG A 284 26.33 11.97 8.55
CA ARG A 284 25.56 10.80 8.09
C ARG A 284 25.27 10.75 6.57
N ALA A 285 25.95 11.55 5.74
CA ALA A 285 25.77 11.54 4.28
C ALA A 285 25.86 10.14 3.67
N ALA A 286 26.83 9.32 4.10
CA ALA A 286 26.96 7.94 3.62
C ALA A 286 25.77 7.03 3.99
N GLU A 287 25.23 7.17 5.21
CA GLU A 287 24.03 6.44 5.65
C GLU A 287 22.80 6.88 4.84
N ARG A 288 22.64 8.20 4.64
CA ARG A 288 21.56 8.78 3.85
C ARG A 288 21.61 8.34 2.40
N ALA A 289 22.76 8.45 1.74
CA ALA A 289 22.92 7.99 0.36
C ALA A 289 22.51 6.51 0.21
N LYS A 290 22.93 5.66 1.15
CA LYS A 290 22.56 4.23 1.19
C LYS A 290 21.07 4.00 1.46
N ALA A 291 20.42 4.83 2.27
CA ALA A 291 18.97 4.76 2.46
C ALA A 291 18.23 5.02 1.15
N GLY A 292 18.57 6.09 0.41
CA GLY A 292 17.97 6.38 -0.90
C GLY A 292 18.18 5.28 -1.94
N GLU A 293 19.32 4.58 -1.92
CA GLU A 293 19.59 3.46 -2.83
C GLU A 293 18.74 2.24 -2.56
N ARG A 294 18.41 2.01 -1.28
CA ARG A 294 17.80 0.76 -0.82
C ARG A 294 16.31 0.88 -0.56
N VAL A 295 15.80 2.11 -0.42
CA VAL A 295 14.40 2.33 -0.03
C VAL A 295 13.45 1.61 -0.97
N HIS A 296 12.45 0.95 -0.40
CA HIS A 296 11.34 0.33 -1.09
C HIS A 296 10.16 1.31 -1.17
N PHE A 297 9.25 1.09 -2.12
CA PHE A 297 8.02 1.88 -2.24
C PHE A 297 6.83 0.96 -2.01
N ASN A 298 5.98 1.28 -1.05
CA ASN A 298 4.69 0.60 -0.87
C ASN A 298 3.58 1.57 -1.27
N LEU A 299 3.00 1.36 -2.45
CA LEU A 299 2.15 2.31 -3.15
C LEU A 299 0.68 1.88 -3.04
N GLU A 300 -0.13 2.62 -2.28
CA GLU A 300 -1.55 2.31 -2.10
C GLU A 300 -2.39 2.77 -3.29
N THR A 301 -3.23 1.89 -3.85
CA THR A 301 -4.30 2.32 -4.76
C THR A 301 -5.48 2.86 -3.96
N LYS A 302 -5.60 4.19 -3.81
CA LYS A 302 -6.75 4.84 -3.16
C LYS A 302 -7.96 4.88 -4.07
N ILE A 303 -8.53 3.70 -4.28
CA ILE A 303 -9.76 3.50 -5.04
C ILE A 303 -10.94 3.34 -4.08
N LEU A 304 -12.08 3.95 -4.43
CA LEU A 304 -13.34 3.74 -3.73
C LEU A 304 -14.19 2.75 -4.53
N PRO A 305 -14.88 1.79 -3.89
CA PRO A 305 -15.84 0.97 -4.60
C PRO A 305 -17.07 1.82 -4.98
N ASP A 306 -17.73 1.47 -6.08
CA ASP A 306 -18.98 2.14 -6.53
C ASP A 306 -20.12 1.99 -5.52
N TYR A 307 -20.00 1.01 -4.64
CA TYR A 307 -20.87 0.78 -3.52
C TYR A 307 -20.05 0.62 -2.24
N VAL A 308 -20.20 1.57 -1.32
CA VAL A 308 -19.77 1.41 0.07
C VAL A 308 -21.02 1.00 0.86
N PRO A 309 -21.11 -0.25 1.37
CA PRO A 309 -22.20 -0.61 2.28
C PRO A 309 -22.19 0.35 3.48
N GLN A 310 -23.35 0.65 4.06
CA GLN A 310 -23.42 1.48 5.27
C GLN A 310 -22.52 0.88 6.35
N MET A 311 -21.32 1.46 6.53
CA MET A 311 -20.40 1.10 7.58
C MET A 311 -20.83 1.84 8.85
N ASP A 312 -21.09 1.05 9.91
CA ASP A 312 -21.58 1.46 11.24
C ASP A 312 -22.59 2.64 11.21
N PRO A 313 -23.88 2.41 11.50
CA PRO A 313 -24.89 3.49 11.55
C PRO A 313 -24.55 4.65 12.51
N LYS A 314 -23.52 4.53 13.37
CA LYS A 314 -22.97 5.62 14.19
C LYS A 314 -22.00 6.55 13.44
N LEU A 315 -21.36 6.10 12.36
CA LEU A 315 -20.51 6.94 11.53
C LEU A 315 -21.35 7.79 10.57
N LYS A 316 -21.50 9.08 10.90
CA LYS A 316 -22.16 10.06 10.04
C LYS A 316 -21.20 10.59 8.99
N ILE A 317 -20.88 9.77 7.98
CA ILE A 317 -20.13 10.24 6.80
C ILE A 317 -21.16 10.84 5.81
N PRO A 318 -20.98 12.09 5.36
CA PRO A 318 -21.85 12.66 4.33
C PRO A 318 -21.89 11.76 3.09
N ALA A 319 -23.08 11.49 2.54
CA ALA A 319 -23.24 10.56 1.42
C ALA A 319 -22.42 10.96 0.17
N GLU A 320 -22.23 12.27 -0.04
CA GLU A 320 -21.37 12.84 -1.08
C GLU A 320 -19.89 12.45 -0.97
N MET A 321 -19.41 12.15 0.24
CA MET A 321 -18.03 11.68 0.47
C MET A 321 -17.87 10.19 0.18
N LEU A 322 -18.98 9.45 0.11
CA LEU A 322 -19.02 8.02 -0.23
C LEU A 322 -19.24 7.78 -1.72
N GLN A 323 -19.52 8.83 -2.50
CA GLN A 323 -19.59 8.73 -3.94
C GLN A 323 -18.20 8.45 -4.51
N ASN A 324 -18.12 7.49 -5.43
CA ASN A 324 -16.88 7.15 -6.10
C ASN A 324 -16.54 8.19 -7.19
N HIS A 325 -15.48 8.97 -6.97
CA HIS A 325 -14.85 9.87 -7.93
C HIS A 325 -13.45 9.40 -8.34
N THR A 326 -13.18 8.10 -8.24
CA THR A 326 -11.94 7.50 -8.74
C THR A 326 -12.14 6.93 -10.15
N VAL A 327 -11.06 6.51 -10.80
CA VAL A 327 -11.10 5.77 -12.08
C VAL A 327 -11.40 4.29 -11.84
N SER A 328 -11.66 3.52 -12.90
CA SER A 328 -11.88 2.07 -12.78
C SER A 328 -10.64 1.34 -12.23
N PRO A 329 -10.80 0.17 -11.57
CA PRO A 329 -9.66 -0.63 -11.09
C PRO A 329 -8.62 -0.94 -12.18
N GLN A 330 -9.08 -1.23 -13.41
CA GLN A 330 -8.19 -1.50 -14.55
C GLN A 330 -7.36 -0.28 -14.92
N GLU A 331 -7.99 0.88 -15.12
CA GLU A 331 -7.30 2.12 -15.46
C GLU A 331 -6.32 2.54 -14.34
N PHE A 332 -6.69 2.30 -13.09
CA PHE A 332 -5.84 2.55 -11.94
C PHE A 332 -4.56 1.71 -11.98
N VAL A 333 -4.73 0.39 -12.15
CA VAL A 333 -3.61 -0.57 -12.19
C VAL A 333 -2.72 -0.32 -13.40
N ASP A 334 -3.29 -0.09 -14.58
CA ASP A 334 -2.53 0.25 -15.79
C ASP A 334 -1.68 1.51 -15.59
N THR A 335 -2.24 2.52 -14.92
CA THR A 335 -1.55 3.79 -14.67
C THR A 335 -0.41 3.62 -13.68
N LEU A 336 -0.67 3.04 -12.50
CA LEU A 336 0.33 2.86 -11.45
C LEU A 336 1.40 1.83 -11.83
N CYS A 337 0.99 0.61 -12.19
CA CYS A 337 1.93 -0.47 -12.49
C CYS A 337 2.65 -0.25 -13.83
N GLY A 338 2.00 0.44 -14.78
CA GLY A 338 2.67 0.95 -15.97
C GLY A 338 3.78 1.94 -15.63
N ALA A 339 3.55 2.86 -14.69
CA ALA A 339 4.60 3.77 -14.20
C ALA A 339 5.76 3.04 -13.53
N ILE A 340 5.48 2.05 -12.67
CA ILE A 340 6.52 1.20 -12.05
C ILE A 340 7.36 0.50 -13.12
N THR A 341 6.70 -0.18 -14.07
CA THR A 341 7.35 -0.99 -15.12
C THR A 341 8.19 -0.13 -16.07
N ARG A 342 7.65 1.02 -16.54
CA ARG A 342 8.39 1.93 -17.44
C ARG A 342 9.64 2.52 -16.80
N ASN A 343 9.71 2.55 -15.47
CA ASN A 343 10.86 3.06 -14.72
C ASN A 343 11.75 1.94 -14.15
N HIS A 344 11.47 0.67 -14.47
CA HIS A 344 12.21 -0.50 -13.99
C HIS A 344 12.25 -0.61 -12.44
N MET A 345 11.14 -0.27 -11.79
CA MET A 345 11.03 -0.21 -10.33
C MET A 345 10.28 -1.39 -9.71
N GLU A 346 10.01 -2.47 -10.46
CA GLU A 346 9.28 -3.65 -10.00
C GLU A 346 9.96 -4.31 -8.79
N ALA A 347 11.29 -4.41 -8.81
CA ALA A 347 12.07 -4.97 -7.71
C ALA A 347 12.21 -4.02 -6.49
N ARG A 348 11.67 -2.80 -6.59
CA ARG A 348 11.70 -1.78 -5.55
C ARG A 348 10.31 -1.30 -5.13
N SER A 349 9.24 -1.89 -5.67
CA SER A 349 7.89 -1.39 -5.49
C SER A 349 6.90 -2.52 -5.19
N ASP A 350 6.05 -2.26 -4.22
CA ASP A 350 4.89 -3.05 -3.84
C ASP A 350 3.62 -2.24 -4.12
N VAL A 351 2.50 -2.93 -4.35
CA VAL A 351 1.17 -2.30 -4.42
C VAL A 351 0.30 -2.80 -3.29
N GLN A 352 -0.27 -1.88 -2.52
CA GLN A 352 -1.23 -2.19 -1.45
C GLN A 352 -2.62 -1.64 -1.74
N SER A 353 -3.66 -2.25 -1.18
CA SER A 353 -5.03 -1.78 -1.35
C SER A 353 -5.99 -2.37 -0.33
N PHE A 354 -7.01 -1.60 0.07
CA PHE A 354 -8.22 -2.14 0.71
C PHE A 354 -9.19 -2.75 -0.31
N ASP A 355 -9.15 -2.28 -1.55
CA ASP A 355 -9.95 -2.83 -2.65
C ASP A 355 -9.15 -3.88 -3.38
N PHE A 356 -9.40 -5.14 -3.06
CA PHE A 356 -8.61 -6.25 -3.59
C PHE A 356 -8.81 -6.49 -5.09
N ARG A 357 -9.74 -5.78 -5.75
CA ARG A 357 -9.87 -5.83 -7.21
C ARG A 357 -8.60 -5.31 -7.88
N THR A 358 -7.96 -4.28 -7.34
CA THR A 358 -6.69 -3.77 -7.89
C THR A 358 -5.58 -4.80 -7.70
N LEU A 359 -5.46 -5.41 -6.51
CA LEU A 359 -4.42 -6.41 -6.22
C LEU A 359 -4.50 -7.65 -7.13
N ILE A 360 -5.72 -8.15 -7.38
CA ILE A 360 -5.95 -9.25 -8.33
C ILE A 360 -5.45 -8.89 -9.73
N LEU A 361 -5.72 -7.67 -10.20
CA LEU A 361 -5.26 -7.21 -11.51
C LEU A 361 -3.73 -7.03 -11.54
N VAL A 362 -3.11 -6.52 -10.47
CA VAL A 362 -1.64 -6.46 -10.35
C VAL A 362 -1.04 -7.85 -10.47
N GLU A 363 -1.56 -8.83 -9.75
CA GLU A 363 -1.06 -10.21 -9.79
C GLU A 363 -1.19 -10.85 -11.17
N GLN A 364 -2.25 -10.53 -11.92
CA GLN A 364 -2.52 -11.05 -13.27
C GLN A 364 -1.66 -10.39 -14.35
N GLN A 365 -1.42 -9.08 -14.24
CA GLN A 365 -0.89 -8.27 -15.33
C GLN A 365 0.56 -7.85 -15.10
N PHE A 366 0.98 -7.76 -13.83
CA PHE A 366 2.29 -7.30 -13.40
C PHE A 366 2.89 -8.26 -12.36
N PRO A 367 3.11 -9.55 -12.71
CA PRO A 367 3.48 -10.61 -11.77
C PRO A 367 4.80 -10.39 -11.01
N ALA A 368 5.62 -9.42 -11.43
CA ALA A 368 6.87 -9.05 -10.78
C ALA A 368 6.68 -8.10 -9.57
N ILE A 369 5.51 -7.47 -9.44
CA ILE A 369 5.20 -6.49 -8.39
C ILE A 369 4.49 -7.23 -7.24
N GLN A 370 5.01 -7.12 -6.02
CA GLN A 370 4.40 -7.75 -4.85
C GLN A 370 3.15 -6.98 -4.39
N THR A 371 2.13 -7.73 -3.97
CA THR A 371 0.86 -7.18 -3.46
C THR A 371 0.76 -7.24 -1.94
N PHE A 372 0.14 -6.22 -1.34
CA PHE A 372 -0.09 -6.09 0.09
C PHE A 372 -1.60 -5.91 0.36
N TYR A 373 -2.20 -6.90 1.02
CA TYR A 373 -3.63 -6.89 1.34
C TYR A 373 -3.88 -6.06 2.60
N LEU A 374 -4.44 -4.86 2.45
CA LEU A 374 -4.82 -4.03 3.59
C LEU A 374 -6.12 -4.53 4.23
N THR A 375 -6.12 -4.72 5.54
CA THR A 375 -7.29 -5.27 6.26
C THR A 375 -7.61 -4.48 7.53
N GLN A 376 -8.90 -4.36 7.83
CA GLN A 376 -9.41 -3.70 9.05
C GLN A 376 -10.13 -4.68 9.97
N ASP A 377 -11.19 -5.33 9.46
CA ASP A 377 -11.96 -6.33 10.19
C ASP A 377 -12.21 -7.54 9.28
N SER A 378 -11.92 -8.73 9.81
CA SER A 378 -12.22 -10.01 9.18
C SER A 378 -13.68 -10.21 8.75
N LYS A 379 -14.64 -9.51 9.37
CA LYS A 379 -16.06 -9.55 8.95
C LYS A 379 -16.27 -9.11 7.50
N ALA A 380 -15.39 -8.26 6.97
CA ALA A 380 -15.48 -7.82 5.58
C ALA A 380 -15.18 -8.96 4.59
N PHE A 381 -14.44 -10.01 4.99
CA PHE A 381 -13.91 -11.05 4.09
C PHE A 381 -14.98 -11.93 3.42
N SER A 382 -16.19 -11.95 3.98
CA SER A 382 -17.35 -12.65 3.41
C SER A 382 -18.29 -11.75 2.61
N THR A 383 -18.00 -10.44 2.52
CA THR A 383 -18.87 -9.46 1.85
C THR A 383 -18.56 -9.31 0.36
N GLU A 384 -19.46 -8.67 -0.36
CA GLU A 384 -19.29 -8.36 -1.80
C GLU A 384 -18.13 -7.40 -2.09
N LEU A 385 -17.60 -6.70 -1.07
CA LEU A 385 -16.41 -5.86 -1.21
C LEU A 385 -15.16 -6.69 -1.52
N VAL A 386 -15.15 -7.97 -1.16
CA VAL A 386 -14.05 -8.88 -1.49
C VAL A 386 -14.38 -9.58 -2.82
N PRO A 387 -13.44 -9.59 -3.80
CA PRO A 387 -13.61 -10.29 -5.06
C PRO A 387 -13.98 -11.76 -4.85
N ALA A 388 -14.85 -12.30 -5.70
CA ALA A 388 -15.37 -13.67 -5.57
C ALA A 388 -14.26 -14.74 -5.47
N ALA A 389 -13.10 -14.53 -6.11
CA ALA A 389 -11.95 -15.44 -6.04
C ALA A 389 -11.32 -15.55 -4.62
N LEU A 390 -11.56 -14.56 -3.76
CA LEU A 390 -10.98 -14.45 -2.42
C LEU A 390 -12.03 -14.51 -1.30
N ARG A 391 -13.31 -14.36 -1.67
CA ARG A 391 -14.42 -14.20 -0.73
C ARG A 391 -14.66 -15.46 0.07
N GLN A 392 -14.82 -15.29 1.38
CA GLN A 392 -15.12 -16.38 2.30
C GLN A 392 -16.62 -16.63 2.36
N GLU A 393 -17.01 -17.88 2.62
CA GLU A 393 -18.41 -18.17 2.95
C GLU A 393 -18.77 -17.49 4.27
N ALA A 394 -19.95 -16.89 4.34
CA ALA A 394 -20.43 -16.32 5.60
C ALA A 394 -20.55 -17.43 6.65
N ALA A 395 -20.02 -17.18 7.85
CA ALA A 395 -20.21 -18.08 8.98
C ALA A 395 -21.72 -18.24 9.23
N LYS A 396 -22.20 -19.50 9.22
CA LYS A 396 -23.60 -19.85 9.44
C LYS A 396 -24.03 -19.67 10.89
#